data_AF-A0A7V9RRZ1-F1
#
_entry.id   AF-A0A7V9RRZ1-F1
#
_cell.length_a   1.000
_cell.length_b   1.000
_cell.length_c   1.000
_cell.angle_alpha   90.00
_cell.angle_beta   90.00
_cell.angle_gamma   90.00
#
_symmetry.space_group_name_H-M   'P 1'
#
loop_
_entity.id
_entity.type
_entity.pdbx_description
1 polymer ?
#
loop_
_entity_poly.entity_id
_entity_poly.type
_entity_poly.pdbx_seq_one_letter_code
_entity_poly.pdbx_strand_id
1 'polypeptide(L)'
;MQRRSRRLAMIASTVVAVMAASACASSDRDEPSAEGDQPTGGTFVFASAGDPKVLDPAFASDGETFRVLRQIYEGLLTSEEGSTELVPALATELPSISDDGLSYTFPLREGVKFHDGTDFNAEAVCFNFDRWYNFTGITQNPGVTPYWQDVFGGFADTAEE
;
A
#
# COMPACT_ATOMS: atom_id res chain seq x y z
N MET A 1 -48.65 -47.44 -3.58
CA MET A 1 -47.92 -46.38 -4.32
C MET A 1 -48.10 -44.96 -3.76
N GLN A 2 -49.07 -44.64 -2.88
CA GLN A 2 -49.31 -43.26 -2.38
C GLN A 2 -48.36 -42.73 -1.28
N ARG A 3 -47.57 -43.59 -0.62
CA ARG A 3 -46.65 -43.16 0.47
C ARG A 3 -45.29 -42.65 -0.03
N ARG A 4 -44.85 -43.04 -1.23
CA ARG A 4 -43.58 -42.57 -1.84
C ARG A 4 -43.75 -41.19 -2.49
N SER A 5 -44.89 -40.92 -3.13
CA SER A 5 -45.21 -39.61 -3.72
C SER A 5 -45.38 -38.50 -2.67
N ARG A 6 -45.91 -38.82 -1.49
CA ARG A 6 -46.02 -37.87 -0.36
C ARG A 6 -44.67 -37.47 0.26
N ARG A 7 -43.67 -38.36 0.23
CA ARG A 7 -42.32 -38.08 0.74
C ARG A 7 -41.51 -37.21 -0.22
N LEU A 8 -41.66 -37.41 -1.53
CA LEU A 8 -41.06 -36.55 -2.55
C LEU A 8 -41.66 -35.13 -2.54
N ALA A 9 -42.98 -35.02 -2.32
CA ALA A 9 -43.64 -33.71 -2.21
C ALA A 9 -43.19 -32.91 -0.98
N MET A 10 -42.93 -33.56 0.16
CA MET A 10 -42.40 -32.86 1.35
C MET A 10 -40.94 -32.43 1.20
N ILE A 11 -40.09 -33.23 0.54
CA ILE A 11 -38.67 -32.86 0.33
C ILE A 11 -38.54 -31.70 -0.67
N ALA A 12 -39.37 -31.68 -1.72
CA ALA A 12 -39.38 -30.57 -2.68
C ALA A 12 -39.85 -29.24 -2.06
N SER A 13 -40.75 -29.30 -1.06
CA SER A 13 -41.27 -28.10 -0.39
C SER A 13 -40.24 -27.47 0.57
N THR A 14 -39.40 -28.29 1.22
CA THR A 14 -38.33 -27.77 2.11
C THR A 14 -37.16 -27.14 1.33
N VAL A 15 -36.83 -27.65 0.14
CA VAL A 15 -35.73 -27.08 -0.69
C VAL A 15 -36.09 -25.71 -1.27
N VAL A 16 -37.37 -25.48 -1.63
CA VAL A 16 -37.83 -24.17 -2.11
C VAL A 16 -37.85 -23.11 -1.00
N ALA A 17 -38.20 -23.51 0.24
CA ALA A 17 -38.19 -22.60 1.38
C ALA A 17 -36.78 -22.13 1.79
N VAL A 18 -35.76 -22.98 1.62
CA VAL A 18 -34.36 -22.61 1.91
C VAL A 18 -33.76 -21.71 0.81
N MET A 19 -34.14 -21.89 -0.47
CA MET A 19 -33.72 -20.97 -1.54
C MET A 19 -34.38 -19.59 -1.46
N ALA A 20 -35.59 -19.48 -0.91
CA ALA A 20 -36.25 -18.20 -0.71
C ALA A 20 -35.63 -17.35 0.42
N ALA A 21 -35.00 -17.97 1.42
CA ALA A 21 -34.39 -17.27 2.55
C ALA A 21 -33.07 -16.58 2.20
N SER A 22 -32.36 -17.00 1.14
CA SER A 22 -31.14 -16.36 0.65
C SER A 22 -31.39 -15.18 -0.30
N ALA A 23 -32.65 -14.94 -0.70
CA ALA A 23 -33.01 -13.90 -1.67
C ALA A 23 -33.37 -12.55 -1.02
N CYS A 24 -33.42 -12.44 0.31
CA CYS A 24 -33.70 -11.19 1.02
C CYS A 24 -32.46 -10.33 1.27
N ALA A 25 -31.28 -10.73 0.81
CA ALA A 25 -30.13 -9.83 0.70
C ALA A 25 -30.19 -9.08 -0.64
N SER A 26 -31.29 -8.36 -0.88
CA SER A 26 -31.30 -7.31 -1.91
C SER A 26 -30.52 -6.15 -1.31
N SER A 27 -29.28 -5.97 -1.78
CA SER A 27 -28.58 -4.73 -1.52
C SER A 27 -29.16 -3.71 -2.48
N ASP A 28 -30.01 -2.81 -1.98
CA ASP A 28 -30.31 -1.53 -2.65
C ASP A 28 -28.99 -0.78 -2.80
N ARG A 29 -28.31 -0.98 -3.93
CA ARG A 29 -27.07 -0.29 -4.33
C ARG A 29 -27.26 0.60 -5.54
N ASP A 30 -28.51 0.81 -5.96
CA ASP A 30 -28.89 1.63 -7.12
C ASP A 30 -29.65 2.90 -6.73
N GLU A 31 -29.39 3.46 -5.55
CA GLU A 31 -29.65 4.89 -5.36
C GLU A 31 -28.38 5.65 -5.77
N PRO A 32 -28.44 6.56 -6.77
CA PRO A 32 -27.34 7.46 -7.03
C PRO A 32 -27.16 8.29 -5.76
N SER A 33 -26.04 8.08 -5.07
CA SER A 33 -25.64 8.88 -3.93
C SER A 33 -25.80 10.34 -4.34
N ALA A 34 -26.73 11.04 -3.70
CA ALA A 34 -26.86 12.47 -3.84
C ALA A 34 -25.46 13.07 -3.65
N GLU A 35 -25.06 13.98 -4.53
CA GLU A 35 -23.91 14.88 -4.34
C GLU A 35 -24.23 15.80 -3.15
N GLY A 36 -24.26 15.21 -1.95
CA GLY A 36 -24.19 15.91 -0.69
C GLY A 36 -22.75 16.28 -0.46
N ASP A 37 -22.54 17.53 -0.06
CA ASP A 37 -21.31 18.06 0.50
C ASP A 37 -20.67 16.99 1.41
N GLN A 38 -19.60 16.33 0.94
CA GLN A 38 -18.96 15.30 1.74
C GLN A 38 -18.45 15.99 3.02
N PRO A 39 -18.82 15.51 4.22
CA PRO A 39 -18.35 16.10 5.45
C PRO A 39 -16.82 16.17 5.43
N THR A 40 -16.27 17.38 5.40
CA THR A 40 -14.82 17.57 5.47
C THR A 40 -14.40 17.48 6.93
N GLY A 41 -13.56 16.48 7.23
CA GLY A 41 -13.07 16.21 8.59
C GLY A 41 -13.84 15.13 9.35
N GLY A 42 -13.32 14.78 10.52
CA GLY A 42 -13.81 13.68 11.35
C GLY A 42 -12.67 12.79 11.84
N THR A 43 -13.01 11.80 12.66
CA THR A 43 -12.05 10.79 13.12
C THR A 43 -12.34 9.47 12.43
N PHE A 44 -11.40 9.04 11.59
CA PHE A 44 -11.41 7.68 11.06
C PHE A 44 -10.77 6.74 12.09
N VAL A 45 -11.54 5.78 12.59
CA VAL A 45 -11.05 4.76 13.53
C VAL A 45 -10.81 3.46 12.76
N PHE A 46 -9.54 3.09 12.66
CA PHE A 46 -9.09 1.85 12.03
C PHE A 46 -8.57 0.87 13.08
N ALA A 47 -9.08 -0.36 13.07
CA ALA A 47 -8.53 -1.45 13.89
C ALA A 47 -7.50 -2.24 13.08
N SER A 48 -6.25 -2.24 13.54
CA SER A 48 -5.16 -3.04 12.97
C SER A 48 -5.03 -4.39 13.66
N ALA A 49 -4.42 -5.37 12.98
CA ALA A 49 -4.13 -6.68 13.56
C ALA A 49 -2.95 -6.65 14.55
N GLY A 50 -2.14 -5.59 14.57
CA GLY A 50 -1.05 -5.43 15.54
C GLY A 50 -0.27 -4.12 15.37
N ASP A 51 0.50 -3.76 16.41
CA ASP A 51 1.25 -2.51 16.42
C ASP A 51 2.41 -2.50 15.40
N PRO A 52 2.75 -1.31 14.83
CA PRO A 52 3.94 -1.15 14.01
C PRO A 52 5.21 -1.51 14.81
N LYS A 53 6.18 -2.16 14.15
CA LYS A 53 7.41 -2.62 14.82
C LYS A 53 8.50 -1.57 14.86
N VAL A 54 8.54 -0.71 13.85
CA VAL A 54 9.53 0.37 13.68
C VAL A 54 8.83 1.58 13.06
N LEU A 55 9.43 2.76 13.21
CA LEU A 55 8.93 3.99 12.59
C LEU A 55 9.82 4.53 11.47
N ASP A 56 10.84 3.77 11.11
CA ASP A 56 11.74 4.09 10.00
C ASP A 56 11.49 3.10 8.85
N PRO A 57 11.04 3.58 7.68
CA PRO A 57 10.68 2.69 6.57
C PRO A 57 11.88 1.89 6.04
N ALA A 58 13.12 2.32 6.28
CA ALA A 58 14.31 1.59 5.86
C ALA A 58 14.48 0.24 6.58
N PHE A 59 13.84 0.06 7.73
CA PHE A 59 13.90 -1.17 8.55
C PHE A 59 12.58 -1.94 8.57
N ALA A 60 11.55 -1.45 7.88
CA ALA A 60 10.23 -2.09 7.84
C ALA A 60 10.17 -3.14 6.73
N SER A 61 9.55 -4.29 7.02
CA SER A 61 9.30 -5.37 6.04
C SER A 61 7.92 -6.01 6.18
N ASP A 62 7.09 -5.51 7.09
CA ASP A 62 5.77 -6.05 7.40
C ASP A 62 4.63 -5.08 7.07
N GLY A 63 3.47 -5.63 6.75
CA GLY A 63 2.31 -4.85 6.33
C GLY A 63 1.69 -3.98 7.43
N GLU A 64 1.74 -4.39 8.70
CA GLU A 64 1.16 -3.59 9.79
C GLU A 64 1.95 -2.30 10.00
N THR A 65 3.28 -2.38 10.00
CA THR A 65 4.16 -1.21 10.03
C THR A 65 3.88 -0.29 8.85
N PHE A 66 3.83 -0.82 7.62
CA PHE A 66 3.58 0.03 6.45
C PHE A 66 2.18 0.64 6.38
N ARG A 67 1.16 0.08 7.05
CA ARG A 67 -0.16 0.74 7.17
C ARG A 67 -0.05 2.09 7.86
N VAL A 68 0.87 2.22 8.83
CA VAL A 68 1.12 3.47 9.53
C VAL A 68 2.10 4.35 8.75
N LEU A 69 3.23 3.79 8.29
CA LEU A 69 4.27 4.60 7.64
C LEU A 69 3.84 5.24 6.34
N ARG A 70 2.97 4.61 5.55
CA ARG A 70 2.43 5.22 4.32
C ARG A 70 1.51 6.42 4.56
N GLN A 71 1.12 6.69 5.81
CA GLN A 71 0.39 7.90 6.18
C GLN A 71 1.32 9.04 6.62
N ILE A 72 2.63 8.76 6.78
CA ILE A 72 3.64 9.69 7.31
C ILE A 72 4.70 10.01 6.25
N TYR A 73 5.07 9.02 5.44
CA TYR A 73 6.13 9.11 4.44
C TYR A 73 5.56 8.97 3.03
N GLU A 74 6.18 9.67 2.08
CA GLU A 74 5.86 9.61 0.67
C GLU A 74 7.13 9.29 -0.15
N GLY A 75 6.99 8.52 -1.21
CA GLY A 75 8.07 8.19 -2.15
C GLY A 75 8.12 9.14 -3.35
N LEU A 76 9.14 9.01 -4.20
CA LEU A 76 9.17 9.73 -5.49
C LEU A 76 8.04 9.27 -6.42
N LEU A 77 7.78 7.96 -6.42
CA LEU A 77 6.67 7.31 -7.12
C LEU A 77 5.81 6.54 -6.11
N THR A 78 4.59 6.21 -6.51
CA THR A 78 3.68 5.31 -5.78
C THR A 78 2.97 4.39 -6.77
N SER A 79 2.23 3.40 -6.28
CA SER A 79 1.36 2.59 -7.11
C SER A 79 -0.01 3.25 -7.26
N GLU A 80 -0.59 3.18 -8.45
CA GLU A 80 -1.99 3.53 -8.68
C GLU A 80 -2.92 2.65 -7.81
N GLU A 81 -3.97 3.24 -7.26
CA GLU A 81 -4.88 2.53 -6.36
C GLU A 81 -5.53 1.32 -7.07
N GLY A 82 -5.43 0.14 -6.47
CA GLY A 82 -5.95 -1.10 -7.04
C GLY A 82 -5.11 -1.67 -8.20
N SER A 83 -3.95 -1.09 -8.47
CA SER A 83 -3.05 -1.45 -9.57
C SER A 83 -1.61 -1.63 -9.09
N THR A 84 -0.77 -2.22 -9.93
CA THR A 84 0.69 -2.30 -9.74
C THR A 84 1.44 -1.27 -10.58
N GLU A 85 0.73 -0.50 -11.40
CA GLU A 85 1.31 0.55 -12.23
C GLU A 85 1.88 1.68 -11.36
N LEU A 86 3.08 2.14 -11.71
CA LEU A 86 3.74 3.22 -11.01
C LEU A 86 3.26 4.57 -11.54
N VAL A 87 2.95 5.47 -10.62
CA VAL A 87 2.53 6.85 -10.89
C VAL A 87 3.34 7.85 -10.06
N PRO A 88 3.44 9.12 -10.50
CA PRO A 88 4.21 10.13 -9.78
C PRO A 88 3.63 10.45 -8.40
N ALA A 89 4.51 10.56 -7.39
CA ALA A 89 4.20 11.03 -6.04
C ALA A 89 5.01 12.31 -5.74
N LEU A 90 6.13 12.26 -5.01
CA LEU A 90 7.00 13.44 -4.83
C LEU A 90 7.75 13.85 -6.11
N ALA A 91 7.82 12.98 -7.12
CA ALA A 91 8.20 13.36 -8.47
C ALA A 91 6.98 13.91 -9.25
N THR A 92 7.21 14.76 -10.25
CA THR A 92 6.14 15.29 -11.11
C THR A 92 5.79 14.35 -12.25
N GLU A 93 6.72 13.49 -12.68
CA GLU A 93 6.52 12.49 -13.73
C GLU A 93 7.43 11.26 -13.49
N LEU A 94 7.24 10.21 -14.30
CA LEU A 94 8.15 9.06 -14.32
C LEU A 94 9.55 9.49 -14.77
N PRO A 95 10.63 8.86 -14.26
CA PRO A 95 11.98 9.32 -14.53
C PRO A 95 12.35 9.19 -16.00
N SER A 96 13.17 10.11 -16.50
CA SER A 96 13.89 9.88 -17.75
C SER A 96 15.05 8.92 -17.49
N ILE A 97 15.13 7.86 -18.28
CA ILE A 97 16.11 6.78 -18.13
C ILE A 97 17.15 6.91 -19.26
N SER A 98 18.44 6.81 -18.92
CA SER A 98 19.52 6.80 -19.92
C SER A 98 19.48 5.55 -20.80
N ASP A 99 20.11 5.62 -21.97
CA ASP A 99 20.13 4.51 -22.94
C ASP A 99 20.75 3.22 -22.38
N ASP A 100 21.70 3.33 -21.44
CA ASP A 100 22.34 2.21 -20.76
C ASP A 100 21.54 1.69 -19.55
N GLY A 101 20.45 2.37 -19.16
CA GLY A 101 19.63 2.01 -18.02
C GLY A 101 20.30 2.21 -16.66
N LEU A 102 21.43 2.95 -16.60
CA LEU A 102 22.19 3.14 -15.35
C LEU A 102 21.92 4.50 -14.68
N SER A 103 21.24 5.42 -15.35
CA SER A 103 20.89 6.74 -14.82
C SER A 103 19.39 7.00 -14.94
N TYR A 104 18.80 7.43 -13.83
CA TYR A 104 17.39 7.79 -13.70
C TYR A 104 17.30 9.21 -13.19
N THR A 105 16.66 10.10 -13.95
CA THR A 105 16.47 11.50 -13.55
C THR A 105 15.01 11.75 -13.20
N PHE A 106 14.75 12.15 -11.96
CA PHE A 106 13.42 12.46 -11.45
C PHE A 106 13.24 13.97 -11.32
N PRO A 107 12.27 14.59 -12.01
CA PRO A 107 11.87 15.95 -11.69
C PRO A 107 11.00 15.96 -10.43
N LEU A 108 11.35 16.82 -9.47
CA LEU A 108 10.75 16.85 -8.15
C LEU A 108 9.64 17.89 -8.05
N ARG A 109 8.62 17.62 -7.23
CA ARG A 109 7.60 18.62 -6.88
C ARG A 109 8.22 19.75 -6.09
N GLU A 110 7.82 20.98 -6.43
CA GLU A 110 8.22 22.19 -5.70
C GLU A 110 7.18 22.56 -4.63
N GLY A 111 7.62 23.27 -3.59
CA GLY A 111 6.75 23.78 -2.53
C GLY A 111 6.25 22.73 -1.54
N VAL A 112 6.71 21.49 -1.66
CA VAL A 112 6.43 20.43 -0.68
C VAL A 112 7.26 20.67 0.58
N LYS A 113 6.66 20.46 1.74
CA LYS A 113 7.29 20.63 3.05
C LYS A 113 7.16 19.36 3.87
N PHE A 114 8.18 19.08 4.66
CA PHE A 114 8.10 18.10 5.73
C PHE A 114 7.19 18.61 6.86
N HIS A 115 6.81 17.71 7.76
CA HIS A 115 5.88 18.00 8.86
C HIS A 115 6.41 19.04 9.87
N ASP A 116 7.72 19.29 9.88
CA ASP A 116 8.38 20.34 10.68
C ASP A 116 8.51 21.70 9.95
N GLY A 117 8.09 21.75 8.69
CA GLY A 117 8.10 22.94 7.85
C GLY A 117 9.33 23.11 6.96
N THR A 118 10.35 22.25 7.06
CA THR A 118 11.51 22.31 6.16
C THR A 118 11.11 21.92 4.73
N ASP A 119 11.77 22.48 3.73
CA ASP A 119 11.46 22.19 2.33
C ASP A 119 11.94 20.79 1.92
N PHE A 120 11.11 20.11 1.12
CA PHE A 120 11.53 18.93 0.38
C PHE A 120 12.32 19.36 -0.87
N ASN A 121 13.46 18.71 -1.09
CA ASN A 121 14.35 18.98 -2.22
C ASN A 121 15.20 17.75 -2.58
N ALA A 122 16.05 17.89 -3.60
CA ALA A 122 16.94 16.81 -4.05
C ALA A 122 17.95 16.37 -2.98
N GLU A 123 18.41 17.28 -2.11
CA GLU A 123 19.36 16.94 -1.04
C GLU A 123 18.72 15.98 -0.02
N ALA A 124 17.42 16.17 0.30
CA ALA A 124 16.68 15.25 1.16
C ALA A 124 16.52 13.85 0.55
N VAL A 125 16.38 13.77 -0.78
CA VAL A 125 16.37 12.49 -1.51
C VAL A 125 17.75 11.83 -1.41
N CYS A 126 18.81 12.55 -1.78
CA CYS A 126 20.19 12.06 -1.72
C CYS A 126 20.56 11.58 -0.32
N PHE A 127 20.21 12.35 0.72
CA PHE A 127 20.47 11.98 2.12
C PHE A 127 19.94 10.59 2.47
N ASN A 128 18.74 10.23 2.01
CA ASN A 128 18.17 8.91 2.28
C ASN A 128 18.99 7.79 1.62
N PHE A 129 19.29 7.92 0.32
CA PHE A 129 20.09 6.93 -0.41
C PHE A 129 21.52 6.83 0.12
N ASP A 130 22.16 7.97 0.42
CA ASP A 130 23.49 8.01 1.02
C ASP A 130 23.49 7.32 2.38
N ARG A 131 22.47 7.58 3.22
CA ARG A 131 22.34 6.94 4.53
C ARG A 131 22.17 5.42 4.40
N TRP A 132 21.34 4.95 3.47
CA TRP A 132 21.10 3.52 3.27
C TRP A 132 22.33 2.81 2.72
N TYR A 133 23.01 3.41 1.74
CA TYR A 133 24.25 2.88 1.17
C TYR A 133 25.37 2.80 2.21
N ASN A 134 25.42 3.75 3.15
CA ASN A 134 26.42 3.80 4.22
C ASN A 134 25.96 3.14 5.54
N PHE A 135 24.94 2.28 5.52
CA PHE A 135 24.60 1.47 6.69
C PHE A 135 25.75 0.56 7.12
N THR A 136 25.90 0.33 8.42
CA THR A 136 27.03 -0.43 9.01
C THR A 136 26.57 -1.38 10.13
N GLY A 137 27.36 -2.41 10.40
CA GLY A 137 27.09 -3.33 11.52
C GLY A 137 25.76 -4.07 11.38
N ILE A 138 24.89 -4.00 12.40
CA ILE A 138 23.64 -4.77 12.41
C ILE A 138 22.67 -4.36 11.29
N THR A 139 22.76 -3.13 10.78
CA THR A 139 21.89 -2.66 9.68
C THR A 139 22.28 -3.24 8.33
N GLN A 140 23.42 -3.92 8.22
CA GLN A 140 23.78 -4.71 7.04
C GLN A 140 23.26 -6.15 7.08
N ASN A 141 22.56 -6.55 8.16
CA ASN A 141 21.94 -7.87 8.24
C ASN A 141 20.72 -7.95 7.28
N PRO A 142 20.61 -8.99 6.42
CA PRO A 142 19.47 -9.16 5.50
C PRO A 142 18.10 -9.19 6.19
N GLY A 143 18.03 -9.60 7.46
CA GLY A 143 16.80 -9.56 8.25
C GLY A 143 16.40 -8.17 8.77
N VAL A 144 17.27 -7.16 8.63
CA VAL A 144 17.05 -5.79 9.13
C VAL A 144 16.75 -4.82 7.99
N THR A 145 17.46 -4.93 6.86
CA THR A 145 17.29 -4.05 5.69
C THR A 145 17.07 -4.84 4.39
N PRO A 146 16.11 -5.79 4.35
CA PRO A 146 15.97 -6.72 3.23
C PRO A 146 15.79 -6.00 1.89
N TYR A 147 14.91 -4.99 1.82
CA TYR A 147 14.62 -4.31 0.56
C TYR A 147 15.81 -3.56 -0.05
N TRP A 148 16.66 -2.94 0.76
CA TRP A 148 17.85 -2.28 0.24
C TRP A 148 18.79 -3.30 -0.40
N GLN A 149 19.04 -4.42 0.29
CA GLN A 149 19.94 -5.45 -0.18
C GLN A 149 19.38 -6.20 -1.40
N ASP A 150 18.08 -6.47 -1.44
CA ASP A 150 17.43 -7.12 -2.59
C ASP A 150 17.47 -6.24 -3.86
N VAL A 151 17.42 -4.92 -3.71
CA VAL A 151 17.38 -3.97 -4.84
C VAL A 151 18.77 -3.50 -5.26
N PHE A 152 19.65 -3.19 -4.30
CA PHE A 152 20.96 -2.56 -4.54
C PHE A 152 22.16 -3.49 -4.30
N GLY A 153 21.95 -4.68 -3.77
CA GLY A 153 22.97 -5.74 -3.66
C GLY A 153 24.02 -5.55 -2.56
N GLY A 154 24.22 -4.34 -2.01
CA GLY A 154 25.25 -4.12 -0.99
C GLY A 154 25.32 -2.71 -0.41
N PHE A 155 26.36 -2.48 0.37
CA PHE A 155 26.67 -1.25 1.08
C PHE A 155 28.03 -0.69 0.62
N ALA A 156 28.39 0.52 1.04
CA ALA A 156 29.63 1.18 0.62
C ALA A 156 30.90 0.35 0.85
N ASP A 157 30.96 -0.44 1.91
CA ASP A 157 32.09 -1.30 2.27
C ASP A 157 31.97 -2.75 1.77
N THR A 158 30.84 -3.10 1.17
CA THR A 158 30.56 -4.44 0.63
C THR A 158 30.10 -4.42 -0.83
N ALA A 159 30.19 -3.28 -1.51
CA ALA A 159 29.79 -3.16 -2.89
C ALA A 159 30.69 -4.06 -3.74
N GLU A 160 30.12 -5.10 -4.33
CA GLU A 160 30.83 -5.90 -5.33
C GLU A 160 30.98 -5.04 -6.59
N GLU A 161 32.21 -4.95 -7.12
CA GLU A 161 32.53 -4.27 -8.38
C GLU A 161 31.85 -4.93 -9.60
#